data_AF-A0A7L4TU67-F1
#
_entry.id   AF-A0A7L4TU67-F1
#
_cell.length_a   1.000
_cell.length_b   1.000
_cell.length_c   1.000
_cell.angle_alpha   90.00
_cell.angle_beta   90.00
_cell.angle_gamma   90.00
#
_symmetry.space_group_name_H-M   'P 1'
#
loop_
_entity.id
_entity.type
_entity.pdbx_description
1 polymer ?
#
loop_
_entity_poly.entity_id
_entity_poly.type
_entity_poly.pdbx_seq_one_letter_code
_entity_poly.pdbx_strand_id
1 'polypeptide(L)'
;MNKDKNDPFAAYHIKQSLGLTLCGIAVFVVGMVPILGWIISFFGSLFLLYLWIMGLVNAINGKIKAVPFLGNKFEEWFQNI
;
A
#
# COMPACT_ATOMS: atom_id res chain seq x y z
N MET A 1 11.42 -15.67 -7.64
CA MET A 1 11.78 -15.32 -6.23
C MET A 1 10.65 -15.51 -5.22
N ASN A 2 9.40 -15.87 -5.61
CA ASN A 2 8.33 -16.22 -4.64
C ASN A 2 7.52 -17.48 -5.04
N LYS A 3 8.02 -18.28 -6.00
CA LYS A 3 7.31 -19.51 -6.44
C LYS A 3 7.70 -20.75 -5.63
N ASP A 4 8.82 -20.70 -4.91
CA ASP A 4 9.45 -21.91 -4.35
C ASP A 4 9.41 -21.99 -2.82
N LYS A 5 8.98 -20.91 -2.13
CA LYS A 5 8.86 -20.87 -0.67
C LYS A 5 7.67 -20.00 -0.31
N ASN A 6 6.65 -20.58 0.32
CA ASN A 6 5.56 -19.86 0.97
C ASN A 6 6.13 -19.07 2.17
N ASP A 7 6.85 -17.99 1.89
CA ASP A 7 7.45 -17.13 2.90
C ASP A 7 6.37 -16.21 3.48
N PRO A 8 5.98 -16.37 4.76
CA PRO A 8 4.94 -15.55 5.37
C PRO A 8 5.31 -14.07 5.41
N PHE A 9 6.60 -13.73 5.50
CA PHE A 9 7.10 -12.37 5.49
C PHE A 9 6.91 -11.72 4.11
N ALA A 10 7.30 -12.43 3.05
CA ALA A 10 7.09 -11.96 1.68
C ALA A 10 5.59 -11.82 1.36
N ALA A 11 4.78 -12.83 1.71
CA ALA A 11 3.34 -12.80 1.52
C ALA A 11 2.69 -11.62 2.22
N TYR A 12 3.10 -11.31 3.46
CA TYR A 12 2.61 -10.16 4.21
C TYR A 12 2.89 -8.83 3.50
N HIS A 13 4.14 -8.59 3.11
CA HIS A 13 4.52 -7.34 2.43
C HIS A 13 3.92 -7.22 1.02
N ILE A 14 3.65 -8.34 0.35
CA ILE A 14 2.90 -8.35 -0.93
C ILE A 14 1.48 -7.85 -0.71
N LYS A 15 0.75 -8.31 0.32
CA LYS A 15 -0.60 -7.83 0.62
C LYS A 15 -0.61 -6.33 0.94
N GLN A 16 0.34 -5.87 1.74
CA GLN A 16 0.49 -4.44 2.08
C GLN A 16 0.80 -3.61 0.83
N SER A 17 1.73 -4.07 -0.02
CA SER A 17 2.08 -3.37 -1.26
C SER A 17 0.92 -3.37 -2.25
N LEU A 18 0.19 -4.47 -2.39
CA LEU A 18 -0.97 -4.57 -3.28
C LEU A 18 -2.05 -3.56 -2.91
N GLY A 19 -2.39 -3.48 -1.62
CA GLY A 19 -3.35 -2.48 -1.12
C GLY A 19 -2.91 -1.06 -1.40
N LEU A 20 -1.63 -0.75 -1.18
CA LEU A 20 -1.09 0.57 -1.45
C LEU A 20 -1.11 0.92 -2.94
N THR A 21 -0.79 -0.03 -3.82
CA THR A 21 -0.84 0.14 -5.27
C THR A 21 -2.27 0.38 -5.74
N LEU A 22 -3.26 -0.36 -5.24
CA LEU A 22 -4.67 -0.16 -5.58
C LEU A 22 -5.18 1.21 -5.10
N CYS A 23 -4.79 1.65 -3.91
CA CYS A 23 -5.06 3.02 -3.46
C CYS A 23 -4.40 4.07 -4.36
N GLY A 24 -3.18 3.81 -4.84
CA GLY A 24 -2.47 4.67 -5.79
C GLY A 24 -3.21 4.80 -7.12
N ILE A 25 -3.74 3.69 -7.64
CA ILE A 25 -4.59 3.70 -8.85
C ILE A 25 -5.86 4.53 -8.61
N ALA A 26 -6.51 4.38 -7.45
CA ALA A 26 -7.69 5.19 -7.11
C ALA A 26 -7.36 6.70 -7.05
N VAL A 27 -6.24 7.08 -6.42
CA VAL A 27 -5.76 8.47 -6.38
C VAL A 27 -5.46 9.00 -7.79
N PHE A 28 -4.86 8.18 -8.65
CA PHE A 28 -4.60 8.53 -10.04
C PHE A 28 -5.89 8.81 -10.82
N VAL A 29 -6.92 7.95 -10.67
CA VAL A 29 -8.23 8.15 -11.31
C VAL A 29 -8.90 9.43 -10.81
N VAL A 30 -8.87 9.70 -9.51
CA VAL A 30 -9.40 10.96 -8.94
C VAL A 30 -8.68 12.18 -9.54
N GLY A 31 -7.36 12.06 -9.78
CA GLY A 31 -6.55 13.10 -10.42
C GLY A 31 -6.95 13.47 -11.85
N MET A 32 -7.80 12.67 -12.51
CA MET A 32 -8.32 13.00 -13.85
C MET A 32 -9.37 14.13 -13.82
N VAL A 33 -9.98 14.41 -12.66
CA VAL A 33 -10.97 15.49 -12.51
C VAL A 33 -10.24 16.83 -12.36
N PRO A 34 -10.47 17.83 -13.24
CA PRO A 34 -9.81 19.12 -13.15
C PRO A 34 -10.09 19.84 -11.82
N ILE A 35 -9.12 20.63 -11.37
CA ILE A 35 -9.18 21.48 -10.16
C ILE A 35 -9.33 20.66 -8.85
N LEU A 36 -10.51 20.08 -8.59
CA LEU A 36 -10.77 19.33 -7.35
C LEU A 36 -9.97 18.02 -7.29
N GLY A 37 -9.93 17.27 -8.39
CA GLY A 37 -9.19 16.01 -8.46
C GLY A 37 -7.68 16.24 -8.33
N TRP A 38 -7.14 17.33 -8.87
CA TRP A 38 -5.74 17.69 -8.72
C TRP A 38 -5.35 17.96 -7.26
N ILE A 39 -6.18 18.73 -6.54
CA ILE A 39 -5.93 19.02 -5.12
C ILE A 39 -5.98 17.72 -4.31
N ILE A 40 -7.03 16.92 -4.48
CA ILE A 40 -7.19 15.65 -3.75
C ILE A 40 -6.04 14.68 -4.09
N SER A 41 -5.68 14.56 -5.37
CA SER A 41 -4.62 13.66 -5.80
C SER A 41 -3.24 14.09 -5.32
N PHE A 42 -2.96 15.39 -5.23
CA PHE A 42 -1.73 15.91 -4.64
C PHE A 42 -1.58 15.46 -3.19
N PHE A 43 -2.55 15.78 -2.32
CA PHE A 43 -2.49 15.37 -0.92
C PHE A 43 -2.57 13.84 -0.75
N GLY A 44 -3.38 13.16 -1.57
CA GLY A 44 -3.46 11.70 -1.58
C GLY A 44 -2.13 11.05 -1.93
N SER A 45 -1.40 11.58 -2.90
CA SER A 45 -0.08 11.08 -3.30
C SER A 45 0.97 11.24 -2.19
N LEU A 46 0.97 12.38 -1.48
CA LEU A 46 1.86 12.60 -0.32
C LEU A 46 1.54 11.64 0.83
N PHE A 47 0.25 11.41 1.10
CA PHE A 47 -0.18 10.45 2.10
C PHE A 47 0.22 9.01 1.73
N LEU A 48 0.02 8.60 0.48
CA LEU A 48 0.45 7.27 0.01
C LEU A 48 1.97 7.12 0.01
N LEU A 49 2.73 8.18 -0.31
CA LEU A 49 4.19 8.17 -0.20
C LEU A 49 4.64 7.95 1.24
N TYR A 50 4.00 8.61 2.21
CA TYR A 50 4.26 8.37 3.63
C TYR A 50 4.02 6.90 4.02
N LEU A 51 2.87 6.34 3.63
CA LEU A 51 2.56 4.94 3.91
C LEU A 51 3.53 3.97 3.23
N TRP A 52 3.96 4.28 2.02
CA TRP A 52 4.93 3.49 1.28
C TRP A 52 6.29 3.46 1.99
N ILE A 53 6.77 4.62 2.45
CA ILE A 53 8.00 4.71 3.26
C ILE A 53 7.87 3.86 4.52
N MET A 54 6.75 3.94 5.24
CA MET A 54 6.52 3.12 6.44
C MET A 54 6.52 1.62 6.13
N GLY A 55 5.90 1.21 5.04
CA GLY A 55 5.91 -0.18 4.57
C GLY A 55 7.31 -0.67 4.22
N LEU A 56 8.08 0.17 3.52
CA LEU A 56 9.47 -0.12 3.16
C LEU A 56 10.38 -0.22 4.39
N VAL A 57 10.26 0.71 5.34
CA VAL A 57 11.01 0.69 6.60
C VAL A 57 10.68 -0.57 7.40
N ASN A 58 9.42 -0.99 7.46
CA ASN A 58 9.05 -2.24 8.11
C ASN A 58 9.71 -3.44 7.41
N ALA A 59 9.67 -3.50 6.07
CA ALA A 59 10.26 -4.58 5.29
C ALA A 59 11.79 -4.68 5.45
N ILE A 60 12.51 -3.55 5.32
CA ILE A 60 13.97 -3.54 5.45
C ILE A 60 14.42 -3.96 6.87
N ASN A 61 13.61 -3.65 7.89
CA ASN A 61 13.89 -4.05 9.27
C ASN A 61 13.36 -5.46 9.62
N GLY A 62 12.84 -6.23 8.66
CA GLY A 62 12.30 -7.57 8.91
C GLY A 62 11.04 -7.59 9.80
N LYS A 63 10.27 -6.52 9.84
CA LYS A 63 9.09 -6.37 10.71
C LYS A 63 7.81 -6.65 9.94
N ILE A 64 7.04 -7.65 10.41
CA ILE A 64 5.65 -7.89 10.00
C ILE A 64 4.77 -6.86 10.71
N LYS A 65 4.64 -5.68 10.10
CA LYS A 65 3.85 -4.58 10.64
C LYS A 65 3.10 -3.83 9.55
N ALA A 66 1.82 -3.57 9.82
CA ALA A 66 0.91 -2.91 8.90
C ALA A 66 1.36 -1.46 8.66
N VAL A 67 1.14 -0.95 7.45
CA VAL A 67 1.25 0.49 7.22
C VAL A 67 0.18 1.22 8.05
N PRO A 68 0.48 2.42 8.59
CA PRO A 68 -0.50 3.16 9.39
C PRO A 68 -1.82 3.38 8.64
N PHE A 69 -2.93 3.49 9.39
CA PHE A 69 -4.29 3.81 8.90
C PHE A 69 -4.97 2.77 7.99
N LEU A 70 -4.27 2.26 6.97
CA LEU A 70 -4.84 1.38 5.93
C LEU A 70 -4.34 -0.08 6.00
N GLY A 71 -3.19 -0.34 6.61
CA GLY A 71 -2.56 -1.66 6.51
C GLY A 71 -3.40 -2.81 7.09
N ASN A 72 -4.13 -2.56 8.19
CA ASN A 72 -5.06 -3.56 8.75
C ASN A 72 -6.23 -3.87 7.81
N LYS A 73 -6.67 -2.88 7.00
CA LYS A 73 -7.71 -3.10 5.98
C LYS A 73 -7.18 -3.93 4.83
N PHE A 74 -5.92 -3.76 4.45
CA PHE A 74 -5.29 -4.59 3.42
C PHE A 74 -5.20 -6.06 3.85
N GLU A 75 -4.93 -6.33 5.13
CA GLU A 75 -4.95 -7.70 5.65
C GLU A 75 -6.35 -8.33 5.56
N GLU A 76 -7.40 -7.57 5.90
CA GLU A 76 -8.80 -8.00 5.80
C GLU A 76 -9.22 -8.27 4.34
N TRP A 77 -8.89 -7.35 3.43
CA TRP A 77 -9.26 -7.44 2.01
C TRP A 77 -8.50 -8.54 1.27
N PHE A 78 -7.25 -8.78 1.63
CA PHE A 78 -6.37 -9.73 0.95
C PHE A 78 -6.05 -10.95 1.82
N GLN A 79 -6.92 -11.31 2.77
CA GLN A 79 -6.72 -12.46 3.66
C GLN A 79 -6.54 -13.78 2.89
N ASN A 80 -7.18 -13.92 1.72
CA ASN A 80 -7.18 -15.13 0.89
C ASN A 80 -6.13 -15.13 -0.24
N ILE A 81 -5.31 -14.08 -0.33
CA ILE A 81 -4.14 -14.00 -1.23
C ILE A 81 -2.93 -14.61 -0.53
#